data_AF-A0A1V5CZ37-F1
#
_entry.id   AF-A0A1V5CZ37-F1
#
_cell.length_a   1.000
_cell.length_b   1.000
_cell.length_c   1.000
_cell.angle_alpha   90.00
_cell.angle_beta   90.00
_cell.angle_gamma   90.00
#
_symmetry.space_group_name_H-M   'P 1'
#
loop_
_entity.id
_entity.type
_entity.pdbx_description
1 polymer ?
#
loop_
_entity_poly.entity_id
_entity_poly.type
_entity_poly.pdbx_seq_one_letter_code
_entity_poly.pdbx_strand_id
1 'polypeptide(L)'
;MNISEWLDEKEAEGVDVSQIVLPDDLAYDEVPEETIFFKEINPCGIFCKGNHPFSTVERFGHWYLARGQDRKAGIHSSGMEWRLFTKDRDLAVNAAISHIG
;
A
#
# COMPACT_ATOMS: atom_id res chain seq x y z
N MET A 1 -15.27 1.70 -13.40
CA MET A 1 -13.84 1.92 -13.63
C MET A 1 -13.12 1.30 -12.46
N ASN A 2 -12.10 0.49 -12.72
CA ASN A 2 -11.25 -0.08 -11.68
C ASN A 2 -10.05 0.83 -11.39
N ILE A 3 -9.31 0.53 -10.32
CA ILE A 3 -8.10 1.23 -9.87
C ILE A 3 -7.08 1.30 -11.00
N SER A 4 -6.87 0.19 -11.72
CA SER A 4 -5.89 0.14 -12.81
C SER A 4 -6.22 1.11 -13.95
N GLU A 5 -7.47 1.10 -14.42
CA GLU A 5 -7.98 1.99 -15.46
C GLU A 5 -7.89 3.46 -15.04
N TRP A 6 -8.29 3.76 -13.80
CA TRP A 6 -8.23 5.12 -13.28
C TRP A 6 -6.80 5.65 -13.16
N LEU A 7 -5.87 4.81 -12.70
CA LEU A 7 -4.45 5.18 -12.61
C LEU A 7 -3.85 5.42 -13.99
N ASP A 8 -4.22 4.63 -15.01
CA ASP A 8 -3.76 4.85 -16.38
C ASP A 8 -4.30 6.16 -16.96
N GLU A 9 -5.57 6.52 -16.69
CA GLU A 9 -6.14 7.81 -17.10
C GLU A 9 -5.37 8.98 -16.45
N LYS A 10 -5.07 8.90 -15.15
CA LYS A 10 -4.33 9.94 -14.44
C LYS A 10 -2.89 10.05 -14.91
N GLU A 11 -2.21 8.94 -15.15
CA GLU A 11 -0.86 8.92 -15.72
C GLU A 11 -0.87 9.54 -17.13
N ALA A 12 -1.87 9.24 -17.97
CA ALA A 12 -2.00 9.81 -19.31
C ALA A 12 -2.30 11.34 -19.30
N GLU A 13 -2.95 11.85 -18.26
CA GLU A 13 -3.11 13.29 -18.00
C GLU A 13 -1.81 13.96 -17.52
N GLY A 14 -0.73 13.19 -17.29
CA GLY A 14 0.54 13.69 -16.78
C GLY A 14 0.58 13.86 -15.26
N VAL A 15 -0.39 13.27 -14.54
CA VAL A 15 -0.42 13.28 -13.07
C VAL A 15 0.57 12.24 -12.55
N ASP A 16 1.41 12.63 -11.58
CA ASP A 16 2.23 11.67 -10.84
C ASP A 16 1.33 10.85 -9.90
N VAL A 17 1.10 9.60 -10.28
CA VAL A 17 0.26 8.67 -9.52
C VAL A 17 1.00 7.96 -8.39
N SER A 18 2.32 8.10 -8.29
CA SER A 18 3.15 7.31 -7.37
C SER A 18 2.73 7.46 -5.90
N GLN A 19 2.23 8.63 -5.50
CA GLN A 19 1.78 8.92 -4.13
C GLN A 19 0.29 9.27 -4.04
N ILE A 20 -0.46 9.02 -5.12
CA ILE A 20 -1.84 9.51 -5.22
C ILE A 20 -2.76 8.86 -4.19
N VAL A 21 -3.76 9.63 -3.75
CA VAL A 21 -4.85 9.14 -2.92
C VAL A 21 -5.96 8.68 -3.85
N LEU A 22 -6.36 7.41 -3.74
CA LEU A 22 -7.52 6.90 -4.44
C LEU A 22 -8.79 7.58 -3.92
N PRO A 23 -9.78 7.85 -4.79
CA PRO A 23 -11.14 8.18 -4.37
C PRO A 23 -11.70 7.09 -3.45
N ASP A 24 -12.46 7.48 -2.42
CA ASP A 24 -12.96 6.54 -1.40
C ASP A 24 -13.82 5.43 -2.03
N ASP A 25 -14.70 5.77 -2.96
CA ASP A 25 -15.54 4.82 -3.70
C ASP A 25 -14.71 3.77 -4.43
N LEU A 26 -13.61 4.18 -5.06
CA LEU A 26 -12.72 3.28 -5.77
C LEU A 26 -11.88 2.40 -4.83
N ALA A 27 -11.44 2.95 -3.70
CA ALA A 27 -10.61 2.25 -2.72
C ALA A 27 -11.36 1.16 -1.94
N TYR A 28 -12.68 1.34 -1.71
CA TYR A 28 -13.49 0.37 -0.96
C TYR A 28 -14.15 -0.71 -1.82
N ASP A 29 -14.38 -0.44 -3.11
CA ASP A 29 -15.14 -1.34 -3.98
C ASP A 29 -14.27 -2.42 -4.65
N GLU A 30 -12.96 -2.21 -4.75
CA GLU A 30 -12.08 -3.14 -5.45
C GLU A 30 -11.25 -4.02 -4.50
N VAL A 31 -11.30 -5.32 -4.76
CA VAL A 31 -10.46 -6.32 -4.10
C VAL A 31 -9.20 -6.52 -4.95
N PRO A 32 -7.99 -6.49 -4.36
CA PRO A 32 -6.79 -6.77 -5.11
C PRO A 32 -6.82 -8.17 -5.71
N GLU A 33 -6.28 -8.30 -6.91
CA GLU A 33 -6.15 -9.60 -7.57
C GLU A 33 -5.17 -10.51 -6.82
N GLU A 34 -4.17 -9.92 -6.16
CA GLU A 34 -3.15 -10.64 -5.41
C GLU A 34 -2.54 -9.76 -4.31
N THR A 35 -2.28 -10.35 -3.14
CA THR A 35 -1.38 -9.77 -2.13
C THR A 35 -0.03 -10.46 -2.23
N ILE A 36 0.97 -9.76 -2.73
CA ILE A 36 2.30 -10.30 -3.06
C ILE A 36 3.22 -10.28 -1.84
N PHE A 37 3.00 -9.31 -0.95
CA PHE A 37 3.77 -9.15 0.27
C PHE A 37 2.85 -8.67 1.39
N PHE A 38 3.05 -9.24 2.58
CA PHE A 38 2.46 -8.72 3.81
C PHE A 38 3.41 -9.01 4.98
N LYS A 39 3.67 -7.99 5.79
CA LYS A 39 4.42 -8.12 7.03
C LYS A 39 3.89 -7.12 8.05
N GLU A 40 3.69 -7.60 9.27
CA GLU A 40 3.24 -6.80 10.40
C GLU A 40 4.20 -7.01 11.58
N ILE A 41 4.53 -5.94 12.31
CA ILE A 41 5.30 -6.00 13.55
C ILE A 41 4.33 -6.05 14.72
N ASN A 42 3.86 -7.26 15.03
CA ASN A 42 2.90 -7.49 16.11
C ASN A 42 3.49 -8.37 17.23
N PRO A 43 4.23 -7.78 18.18
CA PRO A 43 4.71 -8.51 19.36
C PRO A 43 3.62 -8.72 20.41
N CYS A 44 2.47 -8.05 20.29
CA CYS A 44 1.36 -8.12 21.25
C CYS A 44 0.46 -9.35 21.04
N GLY A 45 0.49 -9.94 19.84
CA GLY A 45 -0.30 -11.11 19.46
C GLY A 45 -1.65 -10.76 18.84
N ILE A 46 -2.34 -11.80 18.35
CA ILE A 46 -3.54 -11.68 17.50
C ILE A 46 -4.75 -11.01 18.17
N PHE A 47 -4.81 -10.97 19.50
CA PHE A 47 -5.92 -10.34 20.22
C PHE A 47 -5.72 -8.84 20.48
N CYS A 48 -4.54 -8.30 20.18
CA CYS A 48 -4.29 -6.88 20.32
C CYS A 48 -5.03 -6.10 19.23
N LYS A 49 -5.87 -5.14 19.65
CA LYS A 49 -6.60 -4.24 18.75
C LYS A 49 -5.84 -2.94 18.46
N GLY A 50 -4.64 -2.79 19.01
CA GLY A 50 -3.81 -1.63 18.79
C GLY A 50 -3.27 -1.59 17.36
N ASN A 51 -2.92 -0.39 16.89
CA ASN A 51 -2.28 -0.24 15.59
C ASN A 51 -0.85 -0.80 15.63
N HIS A 52 -0.44 -1.51 14.60
CA HIS A 52 0.92 -2.03 14.48
C HIS A 52 1.51 -1.60 13.15
N PRO A 53 2.80 -1.24 13.11
CA PRO A 53 3.47 -1.05 11.85
C PRO A 53 3.31 -2.27 10.96
N PHE A 54 2.91 -2.04 9.73
CA PHE A 54 2.72 -3.08 8.74
C PHE A 54 3.14 -2.56 7.37
N SER A 55 3.32 -3.48 6.44
CA SER A 55 3.65 -3.20 5.06
C SER A 55 3.04 -4.28 4.18
N THR A 56 2.40 -3.86 3.09
CA THR A 56 1.76 -4.77 2.14
C THR A 56 2.01 -4.33 0.70
N VAL A 57 1.99 -5.28 -0.22
CA VAL A 57 1.98 -5.04 -1.67
C VAL A 57 0.80 -5.78 -2.27
N GLU A 58 -0.09 -5.02 -2.90
CA GLU A 58 -1.35 -5.47 -3.50
C GLU A 58 -1.33 -5.18 -5.00
N ARG A 59 -1.84 -6.11 -5.83
CA ARG A 59 -1.87 -5.97 -7.29
C ARG A 59 -3.28 -5.65 -7.80
N PHE A 60 -3.37 -4.64 -8.66
CA PHE A 60 -4.58 -4.20 -9.36
C PHE A 60 -4.24 -4.07 -10.85
N GLY A 61 -4.62 -5.05 -11.68
CA GLY A 61 -4.15 -5.13 -13.07
C GLY A 61 -2.61 -5.16 -13.15
N HIS A 62 -2.02 -4.19 -13.85
CA HIS A 62 -0.57 -3.99 -13.97
C HIS A 62 0.02 -3.01 -12.95
N TRP A 63 -0.79 -2.51 -12.02
CA TRP A 63 -0.35 -1.63 -10.95
C TRP A 63 -0.13 -2.41 -9.65
N TYR A 64 0.89 -1.99 -8.91
CA TYR A 64 1.23 -2.48 -7.59
C TYR A 64 1.12 -1.34 -6.59
N LEU A 65 0.30 -1.53 -5.56
CA LEU A 65 0.17 -0.65 -4.42
C LEU A 65 1.00 -1.22 -3.27
N ALA A 66 2.16 -0.61 -3.00
CA ALA A 66 2.87 -0.82 -1.76
C ALA A 66 2.39 0.20 -0.73
N ARG A 67 1.97 -0.22 0.46
CA ARG A 67 1.50 0.71 1.50
C ARG A 67 1.71 0.15 2.91
N GLY A 68 1.64 1.04 3.89
CA GLY A 68 1.67 0.64 5.28
C GLY A 68 1.94 1.78 6.23
N GLN A 69 2.37 1.41 7.43
CA GLN A 69 2.91 2.33 8.44
C GLN A 69 4.37 1.94 8.72
N ASP A 70 5.28 2.91 8.62
CA ASP A 70 6.72 2.66 8.82
C ASP A 70 6.99 2.11 10.22
N ARG A 71 7.93 1.15 10.32
CA ARG A 71 8.38 0.57 11.59
C ARG A 71 8.79 1.64 12.61
N LYS A 72 9.34 2.77 12.15
CA LYS A 72 9.79 3.88 13.00
C LYS A 72 8.65 4.60 13.71
N ALA A 73 7.40 4.43 13.26
CA ALA A 73 6.23 4.97 13.97
C ALA A 73 6.12 4.38 15.39
N GLY A 74 6.54 3.11 15.56
CA GLY A 74 6.40 2.37 16.81
C GLY A 74 5.05 1.69 16.98
N ILE A 75 4.97 0.79 17.96
CA ILE A 75 3.77 0.00 18.26
C ILE A 75 2.71 0.87 18.92
N HIS A 76 1.46 0.71 18.49
CA HIS A 76 0.29 1.48 18.94
C HIS A 76 0.35 2.98 18.63
N SER A 77 1.21 3.39 17.69
CA SER A 77 1.33 4.77 17.22
C SER A 77 0.48 5.03 15.98
N SER A 78 0.22 6.31 15.70
CA SER A 78 -0.32 6.80 14.41
C SER A 78 0.75 7.61 13.67
N GLY A 79 0.55 7.87 12.38
CA GLY A 79 1.50 8.62 11.57
C GLY A 79 2.50 7.72 10.83
N MET A 80 3.30 8.33 9.95
CA MET A 80 4.25 7.65 9.05
C MET A 80 3.59 6.63 8.13
N GLU A 81 2.32 6.85 7.80
CA GLU A 81 1.66 6.15 6.72
C GLU A 81 2.34 6.50 5.40
N TRP A 82 2.56 5.50 4.58
CA TRP A 82 3.23 5.65 3.29
C TRP A 82 2.51 4.79 2.26
N ARG A 83 2.65 5.18 0.99
CA ARG A 83 2.13 4.44 -0.15
C ARG A 83 3.08 4.59 -1.33
N LEU A 84 2.98 3.70 -2.30
CA LEU A 84 3.66 3.79 -3.58
C LEU A 84 2.83 3.01 -4.60
N PHE A 85 2.34 3.70 -5.63
CA PHE A 85 1.89 3.06 -6.85
C PHE A 85 3.04 2.96 -7.84
N THR A 86 3.18 1.80 -8.47
CA THR A 86 4.17 1.57 -9.53
C THR A 86 3.73 0.41 -10.42
N LYS A 87 4.19 0.39 -11.68
CA LYS A 87 4.07 -0.76 -12.58
C LYS A 87 5.20 -1.78 -12.39
N ASP A 88 6.23 -1.41 -11.63
CA ASP A 88 7.37 -2.25 -11.30
C ASP A 88 7.13 -3.01 -9.99
N ARG A 89 6.93 -4.33 -10.12
CA ARG A 89 6.71 -5.25 -9.00
C ARG A 89 7.85 -5.24 -7.99
N ASP A 90 9.09 -5.27 -8.47
CA ASP A 90 10.26 -5.42 -7.61
C ASP A 90 10.51 -4.11 -6.86
N LEU A 91 10.26 -2.96 -7.49
CA LEU A 91 10.25 -1.67 -6.81
C LEU A 91 9.21 -1.63 -5.67
N ALA A 92 7.98 -2.10 -5.92
CA ALA A 92 6.93 -2.14 -4.90
C ALA A 92 7.33 -3.02 -3.70
N VAL A 93 7.85 -4.22 -3.97
CA VAL A 93 8.29 -5.16 -2.93
C VAL A 93 9.49 -4.60 -2.14
N ASN A 94 10.48 -4.02 -2.82
CA ASN A 94 11.65 -3.43 -2.16
C ASN A 94 11.28 -2.24 -1.28
N ALA A 95 10.37 -1.36 -1.75
CA ALA A 95 9.82 -0.28 -0.94
C ALA A 95 9.14 -0.84 0.31
N ALA A 96 8.27 -1.83 0.14
CA ALA A 96 7.57 -2.48 1.25
C ALA A 96 8.51 -3.09 2.30
N ILE A 97 9.57 -3.78 1.86
CA ILE A 97 10.60 -4.33 2.75
C ILE A 97 11.32 -3.20 3.51
N SER A 98 11.72 -2.13 2.80
CA SER A 98 12.50 -1.04 3.39
C SER A 98 11.79 -0.30 4.54
N HIS A 99 10.46 -0.24 4.50
CA HIS A 99 9.65 0.45 5.51
C HIS A 99 9.35 -0.39 6.76
N ILE A 100 9.42 -1.72 6.65
CA ILE A 100 9.07 -2.64 7.75
C ILE A 100 10.28 -3.39 8.30
N GLY A 101 11.40 -3.38 7.59
CA GLY A 101 12.69 -3.93 8.02
C GLY A 101 12.98 -5.34 7.52
#